data_AF-A0A9D8XL71-F1
#
_entry.id   AF-A0A9D8XL71-F1
#
_cell.length_a   1.000
_cell.length_b   1.000
_cell.length_c   1.000
_cell.angle_alpha   90.00
_cell.angle_beta   90.00
_cell.angle_gamma   90.00
#
_symmetry.space_group_name_H-M   'P 1'
#
loop_
_entity.id
_entity.type
_entity.pdbx_description
1 polymer ?
#
loop_
_entity_poly.entity_id
_entity_poly.type
_entity_poly.pdbx_seq_one_letter_code
_entity_poly.pdbx_strand_id
1 'polypeptide(L)'
;MSYGIRDFYAEKSISFQIGDGRELALFDCSEIVTVKVVLNSENELGGTVCVRLDDNAGIVREQVFDAAENIFVEVERREPGFVNISAEWKSGDQIVATLERSIGFSVEKIQPCEAEPEDFEAFWNGLFAQADALPDDVRMIPVPDRETEQTKLYELHVPTLNDRTIYGYVSVPKAEGKFPILICYPGSGPASGEQQWLRYEDAITLFMNVHSYPYKAGETQEETIARAGYNAFDYATIGIESRETYVYHDVLPAMHRAVRFVQTLPEYDGENLGVFGSSQGGWLSIMTAAFHPEV
;
A
#
# COMPACT_ATOMS: atom_id res chain seq x y z
N MET A 1 8.79 -6.78 -9.15
CA MET A 1 9.38 -5.57 -9.75
C MET A 1 9.28 -4.46 -8.71
N SER A 2 10.36 -4.17 -7.98
CA SER A 2 10.40 -2.96 -7.16
C SER A 2 10.45 -1.78 -8.13
N TYR A 3 9.56 -0.80 -7.96
CA TYR A 3 9.75 0.52 -8.55
C TYR A 3 10.96 1.16 -7.88
N GLY A 4 12.15 0.75 -8.33
CA GLY A 4 13.36 1.49 -8.10
C GLY A 4 13.20 2.79 -8.85
N ILE A 5 13.05 3.87 -8.11
CA ILE A 5 13.51 5.17 -8.58
C ILE A 5 14.96 4.92 -8.98
N ARG A 6 15.20 4.83 -10.29
CA ARG A 6 16.55 4.78 -10.83
C ARG A 6 17.14 6.13 -10.49
N ASP A 7 17.92 6.17 -9.42
CA ASP A 7 18.90 7.24 -9.19
C ASP A 7 19.83 7.22 -10.40
N PHE A 8 19.50 8.03 -11.40
CA PHE A 8 20.39 8.38 -12.48
C PHE A 8 21.55 9.13 -11.84
N TYR A 9 22.62 8.41 -11.51
CA TYR A 9 23.94 8.90 -11.08
C TYR A 9 23.91 10.32 -10.50
N ALA A 10 23.37 10.48 -9.29
CA ALA A 10 23.58 11.71 -8.57
C ALA A 10 25.07 11.74 -8.16
N GLU A 11 25.86 12.67 -8.73
CA GLU A 11 27.26 12.92 -8.33
C GLU A 11 27.42 13.18 -6.82
N LYS A 12 26.30 13.47 -6.14
CA LYS A 12 26.18 13.67 -4.70
C LYS A 12 25.06 12.80 -4.15
N SER A 13 25.31 12.08 -3.06
CA SER A 13 24.29 11.29 -2.37
C SER A 13 24.41 11.36 -0.85
N ILE A 14 23.33 11.01 -0.17
CA ILE A 14 23.26 10.88 1.29
C ILE A 14 22.98 9.41 1.61
N SER A 15 23.58 8.89 2.66
CA SER A 15 23.17 7.63 3.29
C SER A 15 23.12 7.77 4.80
N PHE A 16 22.29 6.98 5.47
CA PHE A 16 22.27 6.89 6.93
C PHE A 16 22.89 5.56 7.36
N GLN A 17 23.74 5.62 8.38
CA GLN A 17 24.30 4.47 9.07
C GLN A 17 23.92 4.57 10.55
N ILE A 18 23.44 3.46 11.10
CA ILE A 18 23.10 3.36 12.51
C ILE A 18 24.35 2.95 13.27
N GLY A 19 24.72 3.71 14.31
CA GLY A 19 25.99 3.56 15.02
C GLY A 19 26.22 2.19 15.64
N ASP A 20 25.17 1.44 15.95
CA ASP A 20 25.25 0.08 16.51
C ASP A 20 25.06 -1.04 15.47
N GLY A 21 24.84 -0.69 14.20
CA GLY A 21 24.75 -1.63 13.08
C GLY A 21 23.45 -2.43 12.97
N ARG A 22 22.39 -2.12 13.73
CA ARG A 22 21.10 -2.83 13.59
C ARG A 22 20.46 -2.59 12.22
N GLU A 23 20.21 -3.68 11.48
CA GLU A 23 19.63 -3.61 10.13
C GLU A 23 18.17 -3.13 10.10
N LEU A 24 17.37 -3.47 11.11
CA LEU A 24 15.93 -3.14 11.14
C LEU A 24 15.62 -1.75 11.73
N ALA A 25 16.62 -1.03 12.25
CA ALA A 25 16.44 0.28 12.88
C ALA A 25 15.38 0.31 14.01
N LEU A 26 15.28 -0.76 14.80
CA LEU A 26 14.35 -0.90 15.92
C LEU A 26 15.10 -0.88 17.27
N PHE A 27 14.58 -0.09 18.21
CA PHE A 27 15.20 0.22 19.50
C PHE A 27 14.18 0.25 20.64
N ASP A 28 14.64 0.15 21.88
CA ASP A 28 13.83 0.44 23.06
C ASP A 28 13.74 1.96 23.31
N CYS A 29 12.64 2.43 23.92
CA CYS A 29 12.46 3.86 24.23
C CYS A 29 13.46 4.42 25.27
N SER A 30 14.24 3.54 25.93
CA SER A 30 15.33 3.92 26.83
C SER A 30 16.65 4.17 26.10
N GLU A 31 16.74 3.88 24.81
CA GLU A 31 17.96 3.98 24.02
C GLU A 31 18.10 5.37 23.37
N ILE A 32 19.36 5.81 23.23
CA ILE A 32 19.75 6.95 22.40
C ILE A 32 20.51 6.37 21.21
N VAL A 33 20.04 6.68 20.01
CA VAL A 33 20.57 6.12 18.76
C VAL A 33 21.42 7.17 18.06
N THR A 34 22.71 6.91 17.92
CA THR A 34 23.55 7.77 17.06
C THR A 34 23.35 7.38 15.60
N VAL A 35 22.81 8.30 14.81
CA VAL A 35 22.72 8.19 13.36
C VAL A 35 23.87 8.96 12.73
N LYS A 36 24.62 8.27 11.89
CA LYS A 36 25.68 8.84 11.07
C LYS A 36 25.13 9.12 9.67
N VAL A 37 24.98 10.40 9.33
CA VAL A 37 24.66 10.89 7.99
C VAL A 37 25.96 10.96 7.19
N VAL A 38 26.05 10.17 6.12
CA VAL A 38 27.23 10.09 5.26
C VAL A 38 26.92 10.80 3.94
N LEU A 39 27.74 11.80 3.61
CA LEU A 39 27.69 12.48 2.32
C LEU A 39 28.72 11.85 1.38
N ASN A 40 28.28 11.40 0.22
CA ASN A 40 29.17 10.90 -0.82
C ASN A 40 29.19 11.86 -2.00
N SER A 41 30.37 12.17 -2.50
CA SER A 41 30.58 13.03 -3.68
C SER A 41 31.92 12.73 -4.32
N GLU A 42 31.99 12.76 -5.65
CA GLU A 42 33.27 12.68 -6.37
C GLU A 42 34.07 14.00 -6.30
N ASN A 43 33.37 15.11 -6.00
CA ASN A 43 33.91 16.46 -5.86
C ASN A 43 33.96 16.90 -4.38
N GLU A 44 34.59 18.04 -4.10
CA GLU A 44 34.64 18.62 -2.75
C GLU A 44 33.23 18.77 -2.14
N LEU A 45 33.15 18.43 -0.85
CA LEU A 45 31.95 18.62 -0.04
C LEU A 45 31.84 20.12 0.30
N GLY A 46 30.70 20.71 -0.02
CA GLY A 46 30.44 22.13 0.22
C GLY A 46 28.96 22.40 0.39
N GLY A 47 28.65 23.57 0.96
CA GLY A 47 27.31 23.97 1.32
C GLY A 47 26.90 23.47 2.71
N THR A 48 25.59 23.25 2.93
CA THR A 48 25.03 22.93 4.24
C THR A 48 24.12 21.71 4.19
N VAL A 49 24.02 21.00 5.31
CA VAL A 49 23.08 19.89 5.50
C VAL A 49 22.13 20.24 6.62
N CYS A 50 20.84 20.29 6.31
CA CYS A 50 19.78 20.41 7.30
C CYS A 50 19.30 19.00 7.67
N VAL A 51 19.42 18.60 8.93
CA VAL A 51 18.87 17.36 9.46
C VAL A 51 17.68 17.66 10.35
N ARG A 52 16.54 17.04 10.06
CA ARG A 52 15.30 17.17 10.84
C ARG A 52 14.90 15.83 11.43
N LEU A 53 14.44 15.87 12.67
CA LEU A 53 13.75 14.78 13.34
C LEU A 53 12.29 15.15 13.50
N ASP A 54 11.40 14.29 13.02
CA ASP A 54 9.95 14.43 13.11
C ASP A 54 9.35 13.18 13.78
N ASP A 55 8.49 13.38 14.77
CA ASP A 55 7.92 12.30 15.58
C ASP A 55 6.51 11.87 15.12
N ASN A 56 6.11 12.26 13.90
CA ASN A 56 4.79 12.21 13.28
C ASN A 56 3.74 13.17 13.87
N ALA A 57 4.03 13.86 14.98
CA ALA A 57 3.24 15.00 15.45
C ALA A 57 3.84 16.34 15.01
N GLY A 58 5.13 16.33 14.64
CA GLY A 58 5.80 17.39 13.92
C GLY A 58 7.31 17.36 14.12
N ILE A 59 8.00 18.39 13.63
CA ILE A 59 9.45 18.52 13.77
C ILE A 59 9.79 18.77 15.24
N VAL A 60 10.44 17.81 15.87
CA VAL A 60 10.92 17.89 17.27
C VAL A 60 12.32 18.46 17.36
N ARG A 61 13.12 18.33 16.30
CA ARG A 61 14.47 18.91 16.23
C ARG A 61 14.88 19.20 14.80
N GLU A 62 15.48 20.36 14.59
CA GLU A 62 16.11 20.74 13.32
C GLU A 62 17.52 21.27 13.61
N GLN A 63 18.51 20.81 12.85
CA GLN A 63 19.90 21.22 12.99
C GLN A 63 20.53 21.40 11.61
N VAL A 64 21.28 22.49 11.44
CA VAL A 64 22.02 22.78 10.22
C VAL A 64 23.51 22.61 10.49
N PHE A 65 24.18 21.88 9.61
CA PHE A 65 25.61 21.60 9.65
C PHE A 65 26.27 22.12 8.37
N ASP A 66 27.54 22.48 8.45
CA ASP A 66 28.36 22.58 7.25
C ASP A 66 28.51 21.18 6.63
N ALA A 67 28.52 21.11 5.30
CA ALA A 67 28.68 19.83 4.60
C ALA A 67 30.01 19.17 4.98
N ALA A 68 29.92 17.97 5.57
CA ALA A 68 31.05 17.15 5.97
C ALA A 68 30.77 15.69 5.61
N GLU A 69 31.83 14.90 5.41
CA GLU A 69 31.71 13.49 5.01
C GLU A 69 30.81 12.71 5.97
N ASN A 70 30.92 13.01 7.26
CA ASN A 70 30.19 12.33 8.32
C ASN A 70 29.60 13.38 9.29
N ILE A 71 28.28 13.40 9.42
CA ILE A 71 27.54 14.19 10.39
C ILE A 71 26.84 13.23 11.36
N PHE A 72 26.95 13.47 12.65
CA PHE A 72 26.38 12.60 13.68
C PHE A 72 25.23 13.28 14.39
N VAL A 73 24.11 12.56 14.53
CA VAL A 73 22.86 13.07 15.09
C VAL A 73 22.29 12.02 16.04
N GLU A 74 22.01 12.40 17.29
CA GLU A 74 21.44 11.49 18.29
C GLU A 74 19.92 11.51 18.24
N VAL A 75 19.29 10.36 18.01
CA VAL A 75 17.83 10.21 17.95
C VAL A 75 17.37 9.46 19.19
N GLU A 76 16.41 10.02 19.91
CA GLU A 76 15.77 9.37 21.05
C GLU A 76 14.25 9.55 20.97
N ARG A 77 13.51 8.62 21.55
CA ARG A 77 12.05 8.73 21.73
C ARG A 77 11.64 8.03 23.00
N ARG A 78 10.97 8.76 23.91
CA ARG A 78 10.56 8.23 25.23
C ARG A 78 9.26 7.44 25.22
N GLU A 79 8.51 7.52 24.13
CA GLU A 79 7.23 6.83 23.95
C GLU A 79 7.30 5.91 22.73
N PRO A 80 6.57 4.78 22.72
CA PRO A 80 6.46 3.93 21.54
C PRO A 80 6.12 4.71 20.27
N GLY A 81 6.77 4.39 19.15
CA GLY A 81 6.51 5.05 17.88
C GLY A 81 7.71 5.12 16.96
N PHE A 82 7.63 6.02 15.98
CA PHE A 82 8.68 6.23 14.99
C PHE A 82 9.23 7.66 15.07
N VAL A 83 10.50 7.83 14.77
CA VAL A 83 11.09 9.14 14.46
C VAL A 83 11.57 9.11 13.02
N ASN A 84 11.04 9.99 12.19
CA ASN A 84 11.53 10.22 10.84
C ASN A 84 12.75 11.14 10.91
N ILE A 85 13.87 10.69 10.37
CA ILE A 85 15.06 11.48 10.15
C ILE A 85 15.13 11.84 8.67
N SER A 86 15.10 13.14 8.38
CA SER A 86 15.35 13.66 7.03
C SER A 86 16.63 14.49 7.00
N ALA A 87 17.40 14.34 5.93
CA ALA A 87 18.59 15.14 5.65
C ALA A 87 18.44 15.78 4.28
N GLU A 88 18.64 17.09 4.21
CA GLU A 88 18.60 17.90 3.00
C GLU A 88 19.95 18.59 2.82
N TRP A 89 20.71 18.16 1.81
CA TRP A 89 22.00 18.76 1.47
C TRP A 89 21.80 19.82 0.39
N LYS A 90 22.26 21.05 0.69
CA LYS A 90 22.26 22.19 -0.20
C LYS A 90 23.66 22.64 -0.58
N SER A 91 23.81 23.10 -1.82
CA SER A 91 24.99 23.82 -2.32
C SER A 91 24.55 25.21 -2.76
N GLY A 92 24.76 26.22 -1.92
CA GLY A 92 24.07 27.51 -2.06
C GLY A 92 22.56 27.33 -1.83
N ASP A 93 21.74 27.83 -2.75
CA ASP A 93 20.27 27.70 -2.66
C ASP A 93 19.72 26.40 -3.29
N GLN A 94 20.58 25.63 -3.97
CA GLN A 94 20.16 24.41 -4.65
C GLN A 94 20.21 23.20 -3.72
N ILE A 95 19.10 22.46 -3.61
CA ILE A 95 19.07 21.13 -3.01
C ILE A 95 19.75 20.15 -3.95
N VAL A 96 20.83 19.51 -3.49
CA VAL A 96 21.62 18.56 -4.28
C VAL A 96 21.36 17.11 -3.92
N ALA A 97 20.90 16.84 -2.70
CA ALA A 97 20.46 15.51 -2.28
C ALA A 97 19.49 15.62 -1.10
N THR A 98 18.54 14.69 -1.03
CA THR A 98 17.67 14.49 0.14
C THR A 98 17.59 13.01 0.47
N LEU A 99 17.42 12.70 1.75
CA LEU A 99 17.15 11.35 2.21
C LEU A 99 16.27 11.40 3.44
N GLU A 100 15.27 10.52 3.49
CA GLU A 100 14.42 10.32 4.67
C GLU A 100 14.38 8.84 5.03
N ARG A 101 14.44 8.55 6.33
CA ARG A 101 14.28 7.20 6.92
C ARG A 101 13.54 7.31 8.24
N SER A 102 13.00 6.20 8.71
CA SER A 102 12.34 6.10 10.01
C SER A 102 13.12 5.19 10.94
N ILE A 103 13.14 5.54 12.22
CA ILE A 103 13.70 4.72 13.31
C ILE A 103 12.55 4.38 14.26
N GLY A 104 12.38 3.10 14.56
CA GLY A 104 11.32 2.62 15.44
C GLY A 104 11.80 2.50 16.89
N PHE A 105 10.97 2.95 17.84
CA PHE A 105 11.20 2.83 19.27
C PHE A 105 10.03 2.09 19.93
N SER A 106 10.29 0.92 20.53
CA SER A 106 9.31 0.00 21.14
C SER A 106 8.02 -0.12 20.33
N VAL A 107 8.14 -0.30 19.01
CA VAL A 107 7.00 -0.22 18.07
C VAL A 107 5.90 -1.23 18.36
N GLU A 108 6.26 -2.35 19.00
CA GLU A 108 5.34 -3.38 19.48
C GLU A 108 4.43 -2.93 20.63
N LYS A 109 4.77 -1.80 21.28
CA LYS A 109 3.98 -1.20 22.37
C LYS A 109 3.10 -0.05 21.91
N ILE A 110 3.13 0.30 20.61
CA ILE A 110 2.23 1.33 20.05
C ILE A 110 0.78 0.89 20.33
N GLN A 111 0.02 1.78 20.95
CA GLN A 111 -1.39 1.57 21.25
C GLN A 111 -2.28 2.26 20.21
N PRO A 112 -3.53 1.81 20.03
CA PRO A 112 -4.52 2.56 19.26
C PRO A 112 -4.65 4.00 19.77
N CYS A 113 -4.83 4.96 18.86
CA CYS A 113 -5.05 6.37 19.21
C CYS A 113 -6.47 6.65 19.72
N GLU A 114 -7.42 5.75 19.43
CA GLU A 114 -8.82 5.83 19.82
C GLU A 114 -9.27 4.48 20.41
N ALA A 115 -10.26 4.52 21.30
CA ALA A 115 -10.87 3.30 21.79
C ALA A 115 -11.65 2.60 20.67
N GLU A 116 -11.61 1.27 20.64
CA GLU A 116 -12.47 0.49 19.75
C GLU A 116 -13.95 0.79 20.07
N PRO A 117 -14.77 1.16 19.07
CA PRO A 117 -16.20 1.36 19.27
C PRO A 117 -16.88 0.11 19.85
N GLU A 118 -17.82 0.28 20.78
CA GLU A 118 -18.53 -0.83 21.42
C GLU A 118 -19.26 -1.76 20.43
N ASP A 119 -19.62 -1.23 19.25
CA ASP A 119 -20.32 -1.95 18.20
C ASP A 119 -19.44 -2.36 17.02
N PHE A 120 -18.10 -2.25 17.11
CA PHE A 120 -17.17 -2.48 16.00
C PHE A 120 -17.36 -3.85 15.34
N GLU A 121 -17.33 -4.93 16.12
CA GLU A 121 -17.50 -6.30 15.62
C GLU A 121 -18.92 -6.52 15.07
N ALA A 122 -19.94 -6.03 15.77
CA ALA A 122 -21.33 -6.15 15.34
C ALA A 122 -21.59 -5.43 14.02
N PHE A 123 -20.99 -4.25 13.82
CA PHE A 123 -21.08 -3.46 12.60
C PHE A 123 -20.49 -4.24 11.40
N TRP A 124 -19.24 -4.71 11.50
CA TRP A 124 -18.59 -5.42 10.39
C TRP A 124 -19.28 -6.75 10.08
N ASN A 125 -19.61 -7.54 11.10
CA ASN A 125 -20.33 -8.80 10.90
C ASN A 125 -21.70 -8.58 10.23
N GLY A 126 -22.43 -7.54 10.65
CA GLY A 126 -23.70 -7.18 10.03
C GLY A 126 -23.54 -6.70 8.58
N LEU A 127 -22.46 -6.00 8.27
CA LEU A 127 -22.17 -5.49 6.93
C LEU A 127 -21.80 -6.62 5.94
N PHE A 128 -20.95 -7.56 6.35
CA PHE A 128 -20.61 -8.72 5.51
C PHE A 128 -21.79 -9.69 5.36
N ALA A 129 -22.61 -9.88 6.40
CA ALA A 129 -23.84 -10.67 6.30
C ALA A 129 -24.85 -10.06 5.29
N GLN A 130 -24.92 -8.73 5.18
CA GLN A 130 -25.70 -8.07 4.14
C GLN A 130 -25.13 -8.35 2.74
N ALA A 131 -23.80 -8.38 2.60
CA ALA A 131 -23.11 -8.71 1.37
C ALA A 131 -23.42 -10.15 0.90
N ASP A 132 -23.42 -11.10 1.84
CA ASP A 132 -23.74 -12.52 1.60
C ASP A 132 -25.22 -12.73 1.25
N ALA A 133 -26.10 -11.82 1.68
CA ALA A 133 -27.52 -11.87 1.38
C ALA A 133 -27.86 -11.29 -0.01
N LEU A 134 -26.92 -10.63 -0.69
CA LEU A 134 -27.13 -10.16 -2.06
C LEU A 134 -27.26 -11.34 -3.04
N PRO A 135 -28.01 -11.20 -4.14
CA PRO A 135 -28.08 -12.23 -5.18
C PRO A 135 -26.70 -12.58 -5.73
N ASP A 136 -26.51 -13.80 -6.22
CA ASP A 136 -25.29 -14.22 -6.93
C ASP A 136 -25.19 -13.54 -8.32
N ASP A 137 -24.87 -12.25 -8.31
CA ASP A 137 -24.84 -11.37 -9.48
C ASP A 137 -23.43 -10.87 -9.83
N VAL A 138 -22.40 -11.44 -9.20
CA VAL A 138 -21.01 -11.28 -9.59
C VAL A 138 -20.80 -11.90 -10.97
N ARG A 139 -20.27 -11.12 -11.92
CA ARG A 139 -20.08 -11.58 -13.30
C ARG A 139 -18.61 -11.66 -13.63
N MET A 140 -18.21 -12.77 -14.24
CA MET A 140 -16.86 -12.99 -14.76
C MET A 140 -16.91 -13.03 -16.29
N ILE A 141 -16.40 -11.97 -16.93
CA ILE A 141 -16.51 -11.75 -18.37
C ILE A 141 -15.16 -12.05 -19.03
N PRO A 142 -15.08 -12.98 -20.01
CA PRO A 142 -13.82 -13.30 -20.68
C PRO A 142 -13.22 -12.10 -21.42
N VAL A 143 -11.89 -11.96 -21.36
CA VAL A 143 -11.11 -10.95 -22.11
C VAL A 143 -10.12 -11.65 -23.05
N PRO A 144 -10.61 -12.29 -24.13
CA PRO A 144 -9.82 -13.18 -24.98
C PRO A 144 -8.58 -12.50 -25.59
N ASP A 145 -8.71 -11.21 -25.95
CA ASP A 145 -7.64 -10.43 -26.56
C ASP A 145 -6.45 -10.14 -25.60
N ARG A 146 -6.57 -10.52 -24.33
CA ARG A 146 -5.55 -10.33 -23.28
C ARG A 146 -5.13 -11.63 -22.58
N GLU A 147 -5.62 -12.77 -23.06
CA GLU A 147 -5.11 -14.07 -22.63
C GLU A 147 -3.66 -14.28 -23.09
N THR A 148 -2.93 -15.13 -22.38
CA THR A 148 -1.60 -15.61 -22.81
C THR A 148 -1.68 -17.07 -23.24
N GLU A 149 -0.55 -17.65 -23.66
CA GLU A 149 -0.47 -19.10 -23.89
C GLU A 149 -0.74 -19.90 -22.60
N GLN A 150 -0.45 -19.30 -21.43
CA GLN A 150 -0.50 -19.95 -20.12
C GLN A 150 -1.71 -19.58 -19.28
N THR A 151 -2.37 -18.45 -19.54
CA THR A 151 -3.42 -17.93 -18.65
C THR A 151 -4.62 -17.40 -19.43
N LYS A 152 -5.82 -17.67 -18.92
CA LYS A 152 -7.04 -16.95 -19.28
C LYS A 152 -7.14 -15.67 -18.46
N LEU A 153 -7.85 -14.68 -18.97
CA LEU A 153 -8.12 -13.43 -18.27
C LEU A 153 -9.61 -13.12 -18.35
N TYR A 154 -10.17 -12.71 -17.22
CA TYR A 154 -11.56 -12.31 -17.08
C TYR A 154 -11.63 -10.96 -16.38
N GLU A 155 -12.58 -10.13 -16.78
CA GLU A 155 -13.00 -8.96 -16.02
C GLU A 155 -14.09 -9.39 -15.03
N LEU A 156 -13.93 -9.03 -13.76
CA LEU A 156 -14.88 -9.32 -12.70
C LEU A 156 -15.70 -8.07 -12.40
N HIS A 157 -17.02 -8.20 -12.44
CA HIS A 157 -17.97 -7.14 -12.12
C HIS A 157 -18.65 -7.51 -10.81
N VAL A 158 -18.45 -6.71 -9.78
CA VAL A 158 -18.92 -7.01 -8.42
C VAL A 158 -19.86 -5.90 -7.94
N PRO A 159 -21.18 -6.15 -7.94
CA PRO A 159 -22.15 -5.20 -7.40
C PRO A 159 -21.92 -4.94 -5.91
N THR A 160 -22.07 -3.68 -5.50
CA THR A 160 -21.97 -3.24 -4.10
C THR A 160 -23.35 -3.17 -3.45
N LEU A 161 -23.39 -2.83 -2.15
CA LEU A 161 -24.66 -2.66 -1.41
C LEU A 161 -25.51 -1.46 -1.91
N ASN A 162 -24.90 -0.44 -2.51
CA ASN A 162 -25.57 0.81 -2.92
C ASN A 162 -25.60 1.01 -4.44
N ASP A 163 -26.02 0.00 -5.20
CA ASP A 163 -26.23 0.06 -6.66
C ASP A 163 -25.00 0.53 -7.49
N ARG A 164 -23.80 0.36 -6.94
CA ARG A 164 -22.54 0.55 -7.67
C ARG A 164 -21.98 -0.81 -8.07
N THR A 165 -20.98 -0.79 -8.94
CA THR A 165 -20.18 -1.97 -9.26
C THR A 165 -18.72 -1.60 -9.13
N ILE A 166 -17.93 -2.42 -8.44
CA ILE A 166 -16.48 -2.35 -8.51
C ILE A 166 -15.96 -3.43 -9.45
N TYR A 167 -14.81 -3.16 -10.06
CA TYR A 167 -14.27 -3.98 -11.13
C TYR A 167 -12.95 -4.60 -10.69
N GLY A 168 -12.69 -5.81 -11.17
CA GLY A 168 -11.44 -6.51 -10.96
C GLY A 168 -11.07 -7.37 -12.15
N TYR A 169 -9.99 -8.11 -12.00
CA TYR A 169 -9.53 -9.07 -12.99
C TYR A 169 -9.21 -10.39 -12.33
N VAL A 170 -9.62 -11.48 -12.98
CA VAL A 170 -9.28 -12.84 -12.59
C VAL A 170 -8.41 -13.42 -13.70
N SER A 171 -7.20 -13.84 -13.36
CA SER A 171 -6.38 -14.68 -14.22
C SER A 171 -6.44 -16.12 -13.75
N VAL A 172 -6.67 -17.05 -14.68
CA VAL A 172 -6.78 -18.49 -14.39
C VAL A 172 -5.77 -19.24 -15.26
N PRO A 173 -4.88 -20.07 -14.69
CA PRO A 173 -3.98 -20.92 -15.47
C PRO A 173 -4.73 -21.82 -16.46
N LYS A 174 -4.16 -22.00 -17.66
CA LYS A 174 -4.67 -22.91 -18.71
C LYS A 174 -4.24 -24.35 -18.50
N ALA A 175 -3.22 -24.58 -17.68
CA ALA A 175 -2.76 -25.92 -17.33
C ALA A 175 -3.87 -26.71 -16.63
N GLU A 176 -3.91 -28.02 -16.85
CA GLU A 176 -4.80 -28.90 -16.09
C GLU A 176 -4.34 -28.98 -14.64
N GLY A 177 -5.25 -28.80 -13.70
CA GLY A 177 -4.93 -28.90 -12.29
C GLY A 177 -5.85 -28.10 -11.38
N LYS A 178 -5.42 -28.02 -10.13
CA LYS A 178 -5.99 -27.18 -9.08
C LYS A 178 -4.92 -26.20 -8.62
N PHE A 179 -5.32 -24.97 -8.34
CA PHE A 179 -4.41 -23.88 -8.08
C PHE A 179 -4.78 -23.14 -6.79
N PRO A 180 -3.79 -22.59 -6.06
CA PRO A 180 -4.04 -21.61 -5.02
C PRO A 180 -4.67 -20.34 -5.62
N ILE A 181 -5.28 -19.52 -4.77
CA ILE A 181 -5.71 -18.17 -5.12
C ILE A 181 -4.74 -17.15 -4.51
N LEU A 182 -4.32 -16.17 -5.31
CA LEU A 182 -3.60 -14.99 -4.84
C LEU A 182 -4.43 -13.74 -5.11
N ILE A 183 -4.87 -13.08 -4.04
CA ILE A 183 -5.60 -11.81 -4.09
C ILE A 183 -4.59 -10.66 -4.04
N CYS A 184 -4.78 -9.67 -4.91
CA CYS A 184 -3.92 -8.50 -5.02
C CYS A 184 -4.75 -7.21 -5.01
N TYR A 185 -4.32 -6.27 -4.15
CA TYR A 185 -4.97 -4.96 -4.02
C TYR A 185 -4.03 -3.83 -4.47
N PRO A 186 -4.57 -2.78 -5.13
CA PRO A 186 -3.79 -1.64 -5.59
C PRO A 186 -3.35 -0.73 -4.44
N GLY A 187 -2.33 0.11 -4.72
CA GLY A 187 -2.10 1.32 -3.95
C GLY A 187 -3.23 2.33 -4.14
N SER A 188 -3.19 3.44 -3.38
CA SER A 188 -4.25 4.44 -3.42
C SER A 188 -4.40 5.11 -4.79
N GLY A 189 -5.65 5.34 -5.18
CA GLY A 189 -6.02 6.08 -6.36
C GLY A 189 -6.39 5.19 -7.54
N PRO A 190 -6.92 5.81 -8.61
CA PRO A 190 -7.46 5.11 -9.76
C PRO A 190 -6.47 4.10 -10.35
N ALA A 191 -6.57 2.81 -10.05
CA ALA A 191 -5.74 1.82 -10.72
C ALA A 191 -6.03 1.87 -12.24
N SER A 192 -4.99 1.80 -13.06
CA SER A 192 -5.11 1.81 -14.52
C SER A 192 -4.03 0.94 -15.19
N GLY A 193 -4.25 0.54 -16.43
CA GLY A 193 -3.24 -0.15 -17.24
C GLY A 193 -2.95 -1.60 -16.81
N GLU A 194 -1.80 -2.11 -17.26
CA GLU A 194 -1.49 -3.54 -17.24
C GLU A 194 -1.25 -4.12 -15.84
N GLN A 195 -0.99 -3.27 -14.83
CA GLN A 195 -0.85 -3.69 -13.43
C GLN A 195 -2.10 -4.41 -12.91
N GLN A 196 -3.26 -4.13 -13.50
CA GLN A 196 -4.52 -4.80 -13.16
C GLN A 196 -4.59 -6.24 -13.69
N TRP A 197 -3.70 -6.64 -14.60
CA TRP A 197 -3.64 -7.98 -15.18
C TRP A 197 -2.47 -8.79 -14.62
N LEU A 198 -2.13 -8.54 -13.36
CA LEU A 198 -1.21 -9.37 -12.61
C LEU A 198 -1.66 -10.83 -12.72
N ARG A 199 -0.74 -11.69 -13.12
CA ARG A 199 -1.02 -13.10 -13.41
C ARG A 199 0.17 -13.96 -13.03
N TYR A 200 -0.12 -15.13 -12.49
CA TYR A 200 0.85 -16.16 -12.18
C TYR A 200 0.43 -17.44 -12.90
N GLU A 201 1.40 -18.22 -13.39
CA GLU A 201 1.11 -19.43 -14.18
C GLU A 201 0.69 -20.62 -13.28
N ASP A 202 0.91 -20.49 -11.98
CA ASP A 202 0.69 -21.49 -10.94
C ASP A 202 -0.34 -21.06 -9.86
N ALA A 203 -1.06 -19.95 -10.09
CA ALA A 203 -2.11 -19.48 -9.18
C ALA A 203 -3.26 -18.82 -9.95
N ILE A 204 -4.47 -18.90 -9.39
CA ILE A 204 -5.58 -18.02 -9.78
C ILE A 204 -5.29 -16.64 -9.18
N THR A 205 -5.11 -15.61 -10.00
CA THR A 205 -4.84 -14.26 -9.50
C THR A 205 -6.10 -13.41 -9.55
N LEU A 206 -6.52 -12.88 -8.41
CA LEU A 206 -7.60 -11.89 -8.30
C LEU A 206 -7.00 -10.51 -8.04
N PHE A 207 -7.07 -9.60 -9.02
CA PHE A 207 -6.76 -8.18 -8.79
C PHE A 207 -8.06 -7.40 -8.61
N MET A 208 -8.28 -6.79 -7.44
CA MET A 208 -9.52 -6.04 -7.16
C MET A 208 -9.28 -4.55 -7.06
N ASN A 209 -9.95 -3.78 -7.91
CA ASN A 209 -9.96 -2.33 -7.80
C ASN A 209 -10.97 -1.88 -6.73
N VAL A 210 -10.69 -0.74 -6.08
CA VAL A 210 -11.62 -0.09 -5.13
C VAL A 210 -12.59 0.86 -5.84
N HIS A 211 -12.38 1.11 -7.13
CA HIS A 211 -13.10 2.14 -7.88
C HIS A 211 -14.22 1.58 -8.74
N SER A 212 -15.29 2.37 -8.85
CA SER A 212 -16.50 2.02 -9.61
C SER A 212 -16.46 2.51 -11.06
N TYR A 213 -15.37 2.23 -11.75
CA TYR A 213 -15.28 2.51 -13.17
C TYR A 213 -14.64 1.32 -13.88
N PRO A 214 -15.16 0.91 -15.06
CA PRO A 214 -14.55 -0.16 -15.83
C PRO A 214 -13.21 0.33 -16.39
N TYR A 215 -12.30 -0.60 -16.58
CA TYR A 215 -11.08 -0.34 -17.33
C TYR A 215 -11.43 0.08 -18.76
N LYS A 216 -10.65 1.01 -19.30
CA LYS A 216 -10.78 1.44 -20.69
C LYS A 216 -9.45 1.22 -21.40
N ALA A 217 -9.47 0.34 -22.39
CA ALA A 217 -8.27 0.01 -23.14
C ALA A 217 -7.66 1.25 -23.82
N GLY A 218 -6.36 1.45 -23.62
CA GLY A 218 -5.61 2.55 -24.20
C GLY A 218 -5.73 3.88 -23.45
N GLU A 219 -6.48 3.92 -22.34
CA GLU A 219 -6.56 5.09 -21.47
C GLU A 219 -5.29 5.21 -20.62
N THR A 220 -4.70 6.39 -20.59
CA THR A 220 -3.59 6.73 -19.72
C THR A 220 -4.05 6.83 -18.26
N GLN A 221 -3.11 6.78 -17.31
CA GLN A 221 -3.39 7.02 -15.90
C GLN A 221 -4.04 8.40 -15.67
N GLU A 222 -3.61 9.43 -16.40
CA GLU A 222 -4.16 10.79 -16.31
C GLU A 222 -5.61 10.85 -16.78
N GLU A 223 -5.93 10.23 -17.92
CA GLU A 223 -7.30 10.15 -18.42
C GLU A 223 -8.21 9.32 -17.50
N THR A 224 -7.66 8.25 -16.90
CA THR A 224 -8.39 7.43 -15.91
C THR A 224 -8.74 8.27 -14.67
N ILE A 225 -7.79 9.05 -14.15
CA ILE A 225 -8.03 9.96 -13.01
C ILE A 225 -9.06 11.03 -13.38
N ALA A 226 -8.92 11.66 -14.56
CA ALA A 226 -9.85 12.68 -15.02
C ALA A 226 -11.28 12.14 -15.13
N ARG A 227 -11.45 10.89 -15.60
CA ARG A 227 -12.75 10.21 -15.69
C ARG A 227 -13.30 9.80 -14.33
N ALA A 228 -12.44 9.38 -13.41
CA ALA A 228 -12.84 9.05 -12.04
C ALA A 228 -13.39 10.29 -11.31
N GLY A 229 -12.90 11.49 -11.65
CA GLY A 229 -13.36 12.75 -11.05
C GLY A 229 -12.79 13.02 -9.65
N TYR A 230 -11.79 12.24 -9.24
CA TYR A 230 -11.07 12.38 -7.97
C TYR A 230 -9.64 11.82 -8.10
N ASN A 231 -8.69 12.36 -7.32
CA ASN A 231 -7.32 11.84 -7.24
C ASN A 231 -7.18 10.79 -6.10
N ALA A 232 -5.96 10.32 -5.86
CA ALA A 232 -5.66 9.29 -4.84
C ALA A 232 -5.95 9.70 -3.38
N PHE A 233 -6.00 11.00 -3.07
CA PHE A 233 -6.26 11.52 -1.73
C PHE A 233 -7.72 11.92 -1.55
N ASP A 234 -8.33 12.49 -2.60
CA ASP A 234 -9.69 13.05 -2.50
C ASP A 234 -10.75 11.99 -2.19
N TYR A 235 -10.58 10.76 -2.68
CA TYR A 235 -11.60 9.73 -2.45
C TYR A 235 -11.56 9.12 -1.06
N ALA A 236 -10.40 9.15 -0.39
CA ALA A 236 -10.22 8.53 0.91
C ALA A 236 -11.04 9.22 2.02
N THR A 237 -11.56 10.42 1.76
CA THR A 237 -12.42 11.19 2.67
C THR A 237 -13.87 11.29 2.19
N ILE A 238 -14.23 10.64 1.07
CA ILE A 238 -15.62 10.60 0.59
C ILE A 238 -16.49 9.95 1.67
N GLY A 239 -17.49 10.71 2.13
CA GLY A 239 -18.45 10.26 3.13
C GLY A 239 -17.88 10.07 4.54
N ILE A 240 -16.71 10.63 4.85
CA ILE A 240 -16.05 10.46 6.16
C ILE A 240 -16.91 10.87 7.38
N GLU A 241 -17.91 11.73 7.17
CA GLU A 241 -18.84 12.19 8.20
C GLU A 241 -19.77 11.09 8.75
N SER A 242 -19.89 9.95 8.05
CA SER A 242 -20.69 8.82 8.51
C SER A 242 -20.12 7.50 8.02
N ARG A 243 -20.04 6.50 8.90
CA ARG A 243 -19.60 5.14 8.52
C ARG A 243 -20.44 4.54 7.40
N GLU A 244 -21.72 4.90 7.31
CA GLU A 244 -22.68 4.39 6.32
C GLU A 244 -22.49 5.02 4.93
N THR A 245 -21.82 6.17 4.86
CA THR A 245 -21.55 6.88 3.59
C THR A 245 -20.07 6.84 3.22
N TYR A 246 -19.21 6.36 4.11
CA TYR A 246 -17.78 6.28 3.91
C TYR A 246 -17.43 5.37 2.73
N VAL A 247 -16.44 5.76 1.92
CA VAL A 247 -16.13 5.08 0.65
C VAL A 247 -15.89 3.58 0.79
N TYR A 248 -15.30 3.12 1.89
CA TYR A 248 -15.01 1.71 2.13
C TYR A 248 -16.19 0.89 2.67
N HIS A 249 -17.27 1.54 3.08
CA HIS A 249 -18.51 0.89 3.49
C HIS A 249 -19.02 -0.09 2.43
N ASP A 250 -18.94 0.32 1.16
CA ASP A 250 -19.45 -0.50 0.05
C ASP A 250 -18.36 -1.35 -0.61
N VAL A 251 -17.12 -0.87 -0.57
CA VAL A 251 -15.99 -1.51 -1.25
C VAL A 251 -15.57 -2.79 -0.54
N LEU A 252 -15.49 -2.79 0.79
CA LEU A 252 -15.06 -3.97 1.55
C LEU A 252 -16.06 -5.14 1.41
N PRO A 253 -17.38 -4.95 1.55
CA PRO A 253 -18.37 -5.98 1.25
C PRO A 253 -18.30 -6.52 -0.18
N ALA A 254 -18.11 -5.64 -1.16
CA ALA A 254 -17.96 -6.08 -2.54
C ALA A 254 -16.66 -6.89 -2.74
N MET A 255 -15.55 -6.50 -2.12
CA MET A 255 -14.32 -7.30 -2.13
C MET A 255 -14.52 -8.67 -1.48
N HIS A 256 -15.26 -8.74 -0.36
CA HIS A 256 -15.63 -10.01 0.26
C HIS A 256 -16.38 -10.92 -0.73
N ARG A 257 -17.39 -10.38 -1.42
CA ARG A 257 -18.13 -11.12 -2.46
C ARG A 257 -17.24 -11.58 -3.61
N ALA A 258 -16.25 -10.77 -4.00
CA ALA A 258 -15.28 -11.14 -5.03
C ALA A 258 -14.42 -12.35 -4.60
N VAL A 259 -13.94 -12.34 -3.35
CA VAL A 259 -13.16 -13.45 -2.78
C VAL A 259 -14.01 -14.72 -2.70
N ARG A 260 -15.24 -14.64 -2.17
CA ARG A 260 -16.18 -15.76 -2.13
C ARG A 260 -16.46 -16.31 -3.52
N PHE A 261 -16.64 -15.44 -4.52
CA PHE A 261 -16.87 -15.86 -5.90
C PHE A 261 -15.68 -16.65 -6.46
N VAL A 262 -14.44 -16.16 -6.34
CA VAL A 262 -13.27 -16.88 -6.90
C VAL A 262 -12.99 -18.20 -6.19
N GLN A 263 -13.36 -18.34 -4.91
CA GLN A 263 -13.31 -19.61 -4.19
C GLN A 263 -14.29 -20.67 -4.76
N THR A 264 -15.30 -20.26 -5.53
CA THR A 264 -16.20 -21.22 -6.21
C THR A 264 -15.65 -21.77 -7.52
N LEU A 265 -14.54 -21.23 -8.03
CA LEU A 265 -13.98 -21.64 -9.31
C LEU A 265 -13.57 -23.12 -9.26
N PRO A 266 -13.92 -23.91 -10.30
CA PRO A 266 -13.54 -25.32 -10.34
C PRO A 266 -12.03 -25.53 -10.45
N GLU A 267 -11.24 -24.50 -10.76
CA GLU A 267 -9.79 -24.53 -10.76
C GLU A 267 -9.17 -24.31 -9.37
N TYR A 268 -9.93 -23.84 -8.37
CA TYR A 268 -9.41 -23.63 -7.02
C TYR A 268 -9.12 -24.97 -6.31
N ASP A 269 -8.00 -25.02 -5.59
CA ASP A 269 -7.57 -26.17 -4.80
C ASP A 269 -8.38 -26.40 -3.52
N GLY A 270 -9.13 -25.39 -3.07
CA GLY A 270 -10.00 -25.48 -1.90
C GLY A 270 -9.29 -25.27 -0.56
N GLU A 271 -7.99 -24.95 -0.55
CA GLU A 271 -7.19 -24.84 0.67
C GLU A 271 -6.29 -23.60 0.71
N ASN A 272 -5.62 -23.23 -0.39
CA ASN A 272 -4.56 -22.22 -0.34
C ASN A 272 -5.05 -20.86 -0.86
N LEU A 273 -5.23 -19.91 0.05
CA LEU A 273 -5.59 -18.52 -0.27
C LEU A 273 -4.52 -17.58 0.28
N GLY A 274 -3.95 -16.72 -0.57
CA GLY A 274 -3.01 -15.69 -0.18
C GLY A 274 -3.51 -14.30 -0.54
N VAL A 275 -3.14 -13.29 0.24
CA VAL A 275 -3.46 -11.88 -0.03
C VAL A 275 -2.19 -11.03 0.01
N PHE A 276 -2.09 -10.06 -0.90
CA PHE A 276 -0.96 -9.15 -0.95
C PHE A 276 -1.34 -7.75 -1.45
N GLY A 277 -0.69 -6.74 -0.89
CA GLY A 277 -0.72 -5.37 -1.34
C GLY A 277 0.21 -4.49 -0.51
N SER A 278 0.42 -3.26 -0.97
CA SER A 278 1.25 -2.26 -0.28
C SER A 278 0.49 -0.94 -0.12
N SER A 279 0.82 -0.17 0.91
CA SER A 279 0.11 1.06 1.27
C SER A 279 -1.39 0.76 1.49
N GLN A 280 -2.29 1.36 0.72
CA GLN A 280 -3.72 0.99 0.71
C GLN A 280 -3.96 -0.50 0.51
N GLY A 281 -3.26 -1.13 -0.45
CA GLY A 281 -3.39 -2.55 -0.69
C GLY A 281 -2.95 -3.39 0.50
N GLY A 282 -2.01 -2.88 1.30
CA GLY A 282 -1.58 -3.52 2.55
C GLY A 282 -2.68 -3.47 3.61
N TRP A 283 -3.31 -2.30 3.79
CA TRP A 283 -4.48 -2.18 4.65
C TRP A 283 -5.64 -3.09 4.20
N LEU A 284 -5.95 -3.11 2.90
CA LEU A 284 -6.97 -4.02 2.33
C LEU A 284 -6.61 -5.49 2.53
N SER A 285 -5.33 -5.84 2.50
CA SER A 285 -4.86 -7.20 2.77
C SER A 285 -5.10 -7.61 4.22
N ILE A 286 -4.79 -6.73 5.18
CA ILE A 286 -5.06 -6.93 6.61
C ILE A 286 -6.56 -7.09 6.85
N MET A 287 -7.36 -6.19 6.27
CA MET A 287 -8.82 -6.26 6.32
C MET A 287 -9.28 -7.62 5.79
N THR A 288 -8.83 -8.03 4.60
CA THR A 288 -9.21 -9.32 3.98
C THR A 288 -8.92 -10.51 4.86
N ALA A 289 -7.72 -10.58 5.45
CA ALA A 289 -7.36 -11.64 6.39
C ALA A 289 -8.21 -11.63 7.67
N ALA A 290 -8.71 -10.47 8.11
CA ALA A 290 -9.57 -10.37 9.29
C ALA A 290 -10.96 -11.00 9.07
N PHE A 291 -11.51 -10.95 7.86
CA PHE A 291 -12.84 -11.51 7.54
C PHE A 291 -12.82 -12.80 6.68
N HIS A 292 -11.64 -13.21 6.21
CA HIS A 292 -11.38 -14.51 5.61
C HIS A 292 -10.30 -15.23 6.43
N PRO A 293 -10.66 -15.96 7.50
CA PRO A 293 -9.71 -16.65 8.37
C PRO A 293 -8.92 -17.77 7.66
N GLU A 294 -9.31 -18.15 6.44
CA GLU A 294 -8.60 -19.07 5.56
C GLU A 294 -7.40 -18.46 4.81
N VAL A 295 -7.18 -17.15 4.92
CA VAL A 295 -6.04 -16.40 4.33
C VAL A 295 -4.75 -16.58 5.13
#